data_AF-A0A846Q7I8-F1
#
_entry.id   AF-A0A846Q7I8-F1
#
_cell.length_a   1.000
_cell.length_b   1.000
_cell.length_c   1.000
_cell.angle_alpha   90.00
_cell.angle_beta   90.00
_cell.angle_gamma   90.00
#
_symmetry.space_group_name_H-M   'P 1'
#
loop_
_entity.id
_entity.type
_entity.pdbx_description
1 polymer ?
#
loop_
_entity_poly.entity_id
_entity_poly.type
_entity_poly.pdbx_seq_one_letter_code
_entity_poly.pdbx_strand_id
1 'polypeptide(L)'
;SQRVYVTKEDIAEAQALFAEHYRRSFTIENSLNGELLSFLPQGQEAVFEFEGNRIGVYTYIYSPFNVEEVNLYQWKDDKIICMYSPQGDDQERRMFLSFGRLSDIKNYQVDIAFEPKDFYLSGKAIIRLNSKVMSLDGIKFKFNPALEILRIYDSEKRELFYTQDRFRKFVYIYFVEPPSKGEEISIEVFYRGKIIPPWQTADVIAGPQVIDDLFTKTPIRYESYLYTQSAYWYPSPPNDDYFQARLKIICPPDYTCVANGKMIEKSTFNGMERV
;
A
#
# COMPACT_ATOMS: atom_id res chain seq x y z
N SER A 1 10.67 -5.36 48.78
CA SER A 1 10.58 -4.91 47.38
C SER A 1 10.85 -3.41 47.34
N GLN A 2 11.94 -2.97 46.72
CA GLN A 2 12.21 -1.54 46.54
C GLN A 2 11.25 -0.99 45.47
N ARG A 3 10.42 0.00 45.84
CA ARG A 3 9.66 0.77 44.87
C ARG A 3 10.66 1.65 44.11
N VAL A 4 10.84 1.37 42.82
CA VAL A 4 11.55 2.27 41.91
C VAL A 4 10.65 3.49 41.72
N TYR A 5 11.12 4.66 42.16
CA TYR A 5 10.42 5.91 41.94
C TYR A 5 10.83 6.43 40.57
N VAL A 6 9.87 6.55 39.66
CA VAL A 6 10.07 7.15 38.34
C VAL A 6 10.41 8.63 38.53
N THR A 7 11.60 9.04 38.12
CA THR A 7 12.07 10.43 38.23
C THR A 7 11.56 11.27 37.05
N LYS A 8 11.69 12.59 37.15
CA LYS A 8 11.37 13.49 36.03
C LYS A 8 12.31 13.28 34.84
N GLU A 9 13.55 12.90 35.10
CA GLU A 9 14.52 12.55 34.06
C GLU A 9 14.10 11.28 33.33
N ASP A 10 13.67 10.24 34.05
CA ASP A 10 13.16 9.00 33.44
C ASP A 10 11.93 9.27 32.54
N ILE A 11 11.04 10.18 32.96
CA ILE A 11 9.87 10.58 32.16
C ILE A 11 10.30 11.32 30.90
N ALA A 12 11.28 12.23 31.00
CA ALA A 12 11.77 13.00 29.86
C ALA A 12 12.48 12.10 28.84
N GLU A 13 13.29 11.15 29.31
CA GLU A 13 13.95 10.14 28.47
C GLU A 13 12.92 9.22 27.81
N ALA A 14 11.94 8.72 28.55
CA ALA A 14 10.85 7.92 28.00
C ALA A 14 10.02 8.69 26.97
N GLN A 15 9.76 9.99 27.19
CA GLN A 15 9.07 10.84 26.23
C GLN A 15 9.89 11.09 24.95
N ALA A 16 11.20 11.28 25.08
CA ALA A 16 12.09 11.45 23.93
C ALA A 16 12.16 10.17 23.09
N LEU A 17 12.35 9.01 23.73
CA LEU A 17 12.32 7.70 23.08
C LEU A 17 10.96 7.43 22.46
N PHE A 18 9.87 7.72 23.17
CA PHE A 18 8.54 7.58 22.63
C PHE A 18 8.37 8.45 21.38
N ALA A 19 8.71 9.74 21.42
CA ALA A 19 8.58 10.64 20.27
C ALA A 19 9.42 10.19 19.05
N GLU A 20 10.61 9.65 19.29
CA GLU A 20 11.49 9.13 18.24
C GLU A 20 10.92 7.86 17.58
N HIS A 21 10.45 6.92 18.40
CA HIS A 21 9.99 5.60 17.94
C HIS A 21 8.49 5.53 17.66
N TYR A 22 7.73 6.57 18.01
CA TYR A 22 6.27 6.65 17.87
C TYR A 22 5.82 6.26 16.47
N ARG A 23 6.42 6.85 15.44
CA ARG A 23 6.06 6.55 14.04
C ARG A 23 6.37 5.13 13.58
N ARG A 24 7.28 4.42 14.28
CA ARG A 24 7.76 3.09 13.93
C ARG A 24 6.95 2.00 14.62
N SER A 25 6.55 2.24 15.86
CA SER A 25 5.73 1.33 16.65
C SER A 25 4.21 1.52 16.44
N PHE A 26 3.79 2.66 15.86
CA PHE A 26 2.38 3.01 15.62
C PHE A 26 2.16 3.37 14.15
N THR A 27 1.58 2.44 13.38
CA THR A 27 1.60 2.54 11.91
C THR A 27 0.30 3.03 11.30
N ILE A 28 -0.78 3.16 12.07
CA ILE A 28 -2.12 3.42 11.54
C ILE A 28 -2.48 4.90 11.68
N GLU A 29 -2.61 5.59 10.56
CA GLU A 29 -3.09 6.98 10.46
C GLU A 29 -4.61 7.00 10.27
N ASN A 30 -5.30 7.89 10.99
CA ASN A 30 -6.74 8.07 10.91
C ASN A 30 -7.16 9.16 9.90
N SER A 31 -8.14 8.88 9.04
CA SER A 31 -8.74 9.85 8.11
C SER A 31 -9.42 11.08 8.74
N LEU A 32 -9.93 11.00 9.99
CA LEU A 32 -10.69 12.10 10.61
C LEU A 32 -9.80 13.28 11.04
N ASN A 33 -8.61 12.98 11.56
CA ASN A 33 -7.74 13.99 12.19
C ASN A 33 -6.24 13.81 11.84
N GLY A 34 -5.88 12.79 11.07
CA GLY A 34 -4.48 12.48 10.73
C GLY A 34 -3.64 12.00 11.93
N GLU A 35 -4.27 11.74 13.08
CA GLU A 35 -3.55 11.25 14.25
C GLU A 35 -3.13 9.79 14.05
N LEU A 36 -1.95 9.46 14.59
CA LEU A 36 -1.46 8.09 14.62
C LEU A 36 -2.15 7.36 15.77
N LEU A 37 -2.91 6.32 15.42
CA LEU A 37 -3.55 5.46 16.39
C LEU A 37 -2.53 4.42 16.87
N SER A 38 -2.29 4.45 18.18
CA SER A 38 -1.49 3.46 18.88
C SER A 38 -2.37 2.28 19.26
N PHE A 39 -2.11 1.12 18.67
CA PHE A 39 -2.59 -0.15 19.22
C PHE A 39 -1.44 -0.80 19.98
N LEU A 40 -1.64 -1.08 21.26
CA LEU A 40 -0.74 -1.97 21.97
C LEU A 40 -0.89 -3.36 21.33
N PRO A 41 0.23 -4.07 21.06
CA PRO A 41 0.19 -5.45 20.59
C PRO A 41 -0.76 -6.25 21.48
N GLN A 42 -1.76 -6.92 20.89
CA GLN A 42 -2.73 -7.67 21.66
C GLN A 42 -2.41 -9.17 21.69
N GLY A 43 -2.59 -9.79 22.87
CA GLY A 43 -2.45 -11.23 23.05
C GLY A 43 -1.03 -11.73 22.81
N GLN A 44 -0.81 -12.39 21.67
CA GLN A 44 0.47 -12.99 21.29
C GLN A 44 1.27 -12.13 20.29
N GLU A 45 0.81 -10.93 19.95
CA GLU A 45 1.56 -10.01 19.10
C GLU A 45 2.85 -9.52 19.77
N ALA A 46 3.91 -9.31 18.97
CA ALA A 46 5.16 -8.77 19.46
C ALA A 46 5.78 -7.82 18.43
N VAL A 47 6.34 -6.71 18.92
CA VAL A 47 7.14 -5.78 18.11
C VAL A 47 8.46 -5.56 18.85
N PHE A 48 9.57 -5.83 18.17
CA PHE A 48 10.91 -5.56 18.69
C PHE A 48 11.66 -4.65 17.73
N GLU A 49 12.27 -3.60 18.28
CA GLU A 49 13.21 -2.76 17.56
C GLU A 49 14.61 -2.99 18.11
N PHE A 50 15.58 -3.13 17.21
CA PHE A 50 16.98 -3.25 17.60
C PHE A 50 17.88 -2.50 16.61
N GLU A 51 18.90 -1.84 17.14
CA GLU A 51 19.86 -1.06 16.36
C GLU A 51 21.17 -1.83 16.22
N GLY A 52 21.66 -1.98 14.98
CA GLY A 52 22.95 -2.58 14.70
C GLY A 52 23.97 -1.57 14.18
N ASN A 53 25.18 -1.58 14.74
CA ASN A 53 26.28 -0.63 14.48
C ASN A 53 26.63 -0.33 13.00
N ARG A 54 26.29 -1.21 12.05
CA ARG A 54 26.55 -1.01 10.60
C ARG A 54 25.31 -1.09 9.72
N ILE A 55 24.25 -1.66 10.27
CA ILE A 55 23.06 -2.11 9.54
C ILE A 55 21.83 -1.25 9.87
N GLY A 56 21.93 -0.36 10.86
CA GLY A 56 20.85 0.56 11.24
C GLY A 56 19.77 -0.13 12.07
N VAL A 57 18.59 0.49 12.14
CA VAL A 57 17.46 0.01 12.93
C VAL A 57 16.70 -1.06 12.16
N TYR A 58 16.42 -2.17 12.83
CA TYR A 58 15.52 -3.22 12.37
C TYR A 58 14.27 -3.24 13.24
N THR A 59 13.14 -3.54 12.61
CA THR A 59 11.90 -3.83 13.31
C THR A 59 11.45 -5.24 12.96
N TYR A 60 11.31 -6.07 13.99
CA TYR A 60 10.66 -7.37 13.94
C TYR A 60 9.23 -7.21 14.41
N ILE A 61 8.27 -7.67 13.62
CA ILE A 61 6.85 -7.68 13.97
C ILE A 61 6.34 -9.11 13.84
N TYR A 62 5.81 -9.65 14.93
CA TYR A 62 5.01 -10.86 14.94
C TYR A 62 3.55 -10.48 15.20
N SER A 63 2.68 -10.78 14.24
CA SER A 63 1.24 -10.60 14.36
C SER A 63 0.55 -11.89 13.95
N PRO A 64 0.09 -12.71 14.92
CA PRO A 64 -0.62 -13.93 14.62
C PRO A 64 -1.90 -13.57 13.87
N PHE A 65 -2.37 -14.46 12.98
CA PHE A 65 -3.54 -14.25 12.10
C PHE A 65 -3.33 -13.34 10.87
N ASN A 66 -2.14 -12.76 10.67
CA ASN A 66 -1.78 -12.24 9.36
C ASN A 66 -1.38 -13.39 8.42
N VAL A 67 -1.51 -13.17 7.10
CA VAL A 67 -1.03 -14.13 6.07
C VAL A 67 0.46 -14.42 6.25
N GLU A 68 1.19 -13.39 6.65
CA GLU A 68 2.62 -13.38 6.93
C GLU A 68 2.81 -12.92 8.38
N GLU A 69 2.85 -13.88 9.31
CA GLU A 69 2.83 -13.62 10.74
C GLU A 69 4.09 -12.88 11.20
N VAL A 70 5.24 -13.16 10.59
CA VAL A 70 6.53 -12.53 10.91
C VAL A 70 6.97 -11.59 9.79
N ASN A 71 7.34 -10.37 10.19
CA ASN A 71 7.93 -9.36 9.30
C ASN A 71 9.22 -8.84 9.93
N LEU A 72 10.32 -8.90 9.19
CA LEU A 72 11.58 -8.25 9.55
C LEU A 72 11.91 -7.17 8.54
N TYR A 73 12.10 -5.94 9.00
CA TYR A 73 12.33 -4.78 8.15
C TYR A 73 13.53 -3.97 8.62
N GLN A 74 14.25 -3.37 7.67
CA GLN A 74 15.40 -2.51 7.90
C GLN A 74 15.10 -1.07 7.44
N TRP A 75 15.14 -0.12 8.38
CA TRP A 75 14.78 1.28 8.11
C TRP A 75 15.81 2.05 7.28
N LYS A 76 17.09 1.67 7.37
CA LYS A 76 18.18 2.38 6.70
C LYS A 76 17.98 2.48 5.19
N ASP A 77 17.51 1.40 4.57
CA ASP A 77 17.39 1.25 3.11
C ASP A 77 15.94 1.01 2.66
N ASP A 78 14.94 1.25 3.53
CA ASP A 78 13.51 0.97 3.29
C ASP A 78 13.25 -0.45 2.75
N LYS A 79 13.79 -1.46 3.43
CA LYS A 79 13.84 -2.84 2.91
C LYS A 79 13.16 -3.84 3.83
N ILE A 80 12.26 -4.65 3.26
CA ILE A 80 11.77 -5.89 3.89
C ILE A 80 12.86 -6.96 3.73
N ILE A 81 13.30 -7.51 4.85
CA ILE A 81 14.40 -8.48 4.91
C ILE A 81 13.85 -9.89 4.84
N CYS A 82 12.84 -10.18 5.67
CA CYS A 82 12.17 -11.47 5.71
C CYS A 82 10.68 -11.26 5.95
N MET A 83 9.87 -12.11 5.33
CA MET A 83 8.44 -12.23 5.55
C MET A 83 8.13 -13.73 5.51
N TYR A 84 7.59 -14.26 6.60
CA TYR A 84 7.20 -15.68 6.67
C TYR A 84 6.16 -15.89 7.75
N SER A 85 5.45 -17.02 7.65
CA SER A 85 4.63 -17.55 8.74
C SER A 85 5.32 -18.78 9.32
N PRO A 86 5.64 -18.83 10.63
CA PRO A 86 6.22 -20.00 11.27
C PRO A 86 5.35 -21.24 11.06
N GLN A 87 5.97 -22.39 10.76
CA GLN A 87 5.24 -23.66 10.75
C GLN A 87 4.76 -23.96 12.18
N GLY A 88 3.45 -24.08 12.37
CA GLY A 88 2.86 -24.43 13.64
C GLY A 88 3.07 -25.90 14.00
N ASP A 89 3.10 -26.21 15.30
CA ASP A 89 3.04 -27.57 15.79
C ASP A 89 1.63 -28.13 15.53
N ASP A 90 1.51 -29.23 14.77
CA ASP A 90 0.23 -29.84 14.33
C ASP A 90 -0.69 -30.26 15.50
N GLN A 91 -0.21 -30.21 16.74
CA GLN A 91 -0.92 -30.65 17.95
C GLN A 91 -1.78 -29.57 18.60
N GLU A 92 -1.50 -28.29 18.35
CA GLU A 92 -2.44 -27.23 18.70
C GLU A 92 -3.35 -26.99 17.51
N ARG A 93 -4.61 -27.45 17.59
CA ARG A 93 -5.68 -27.00 16.68
C ARG A 93 -5.89 -25.50 16.88
N ARG A 94 -4.99 -24.68 16.34
CA ARG A 94 -5.23 -23.27 16.14
C ARG A 94 -6.43 -23.19 15.22
N MET A 95 -7.52 -22.62 15.70
CA MET A 95 -8.69 -22.36 14.87
C MET A 95 -8.28 -21.26 13.88
N PHE A 96 -7.69 -21.67 12.76
CA PHE A 96 -7.35 -20.76 11.67
C PHE A 96 -8.65 -20.43 10.95
N LEU A 97 -9.31 -19.36 11.40
CA LEU A 97 -10.32 -18.69 10.60
C LEU A 97 -9.59 -18.02 9.43
N SER A 98 -9.32 -18.79 8.37
CA SER A 98 -9.05 -18.18 7.08
C SER A 98 -10.35 -17.45 6.72
N PHE A 99 -10.35 -16.13 6.84
CA PHE A 99 -11.39 -15.34 6.21
C PHE A 99 -11.23 -15.58 4.71
N GLY A 100 -12.04 -16.51 4.18
CA GLY A 100 -12.17 -16.70 2.75
C GLY A 100 -12.38 -15.32 2.12
N ARG A 101 -11.83 -15.14 0.92
CA ARG A 101 -11.88 -13.89 0.15
C ARG A 101 -13.17 -13.10 0.42
N LEU A 102 -13.08 -12.06 1.25
CA LEU A 102 -14.24 -11.32 1.78
C LEU A 102 -15.01 -10.62 0.66
N SER A 103 -14.30 -10.25 -0.40
CA SER A 103 -14.81 -9.55 -1.56
C SER A 103 -14.20 -10.06 -2.85
N ASP A 104 -14.98 -10.05 -3.92
CA ASP A 104 -14.56 -10.41 -5.27
C ASP A 104 -14.57 -9.18 -6.17
N ILE A 105 -13.43 -8.81 -6.72
CA ILE A 105 -13.29 -7.60 -7.54
C ILE A 105 -13.79 -7.91 -8.94
N LYS A 106 -14.69 -7.08 -9.45
CA LYS A 106 -15.25 -7.21 -10.79
C LYS A 106 -14.46 -6.42 -11.81
N ASN A 107 -14.25 -5.14 -11.52
CA ASN A 107 -13.52 -4.26 -12.42
C ASN A 107 -12.93 -3.06 -11.69
N TYR A 108 -11.92 -2.49 -12.33
CA TYR A 108 -11.35 -1.20 -12.00
C TYR A 108 -11.61 -0.19 -13.11
N GLN A 109 -11.81 1.06 -12.72
CA GLN A 109 -11.64 2.21 -13.60
C GLN A 109 -10.65 3.15 -12.93
N VAL A 110 -9.54 3.45 -13.60
CA VAL A 110 -8.50 4.29 -13.04
C VAL A 110 -8.21 5.43 -14.01
N ASP A 111 -8.53 6.63 -13.56
CA ASP A 111 -8.31 7.88 -14.28
C ASP A 111 -7.14 8.59 -13.60
N ILE A 112 -6.08 8.89 -14.36
CA ILE A 112 -4.85 9.49 -13.84
C ILE A 112 -4.42 10.67 -14.68
N ALA A 113 -3.96 11.72 -14.00
CA ALA A 113 -3.12 12.75 -14.57
C ALA A 113 -1.72 12.63 -13.98
N PHE A 114 -0.71 12.52 -14.83
CA PHE A 114 0.68 12.38 -14.42
C PHE A 114 1.54 13.49 -15.02
N GLU A 115 2.28 14.19 -14.16
CA GLU A 115 3.27 15.22 -14.52
C GLU A 115 4.68 14.66 -14.26
N PRO A 116 5.40 14.23 -15.31
CA PRO A 116 6.67 13.54 -15.16
C PRO A 116 7.78 14.41 -14.54
N LYS A 117 7.78 15.73 -14.78
CA LYS A 117 8.83 16.64 -14.29
C LYS A 117 8.94 16.68 -12.77
N ASP A 118 7.79 16.57 -12.08
CA ASP A 118 7.70 16.63 -10.62
C ASP A 118 7.35 15.29 -9.98
N PHE A 119 7.23 14.22 -10.79
CA PHE A 119 6.68 12.92 -10.40
C PHE A 119 5.30 13.02 -9.76
N TYR A 120 4.53 14.05 -10.12
CA TYR A 120 3.26 14.33 -9.50
C TYR A 120 2.14 13.56 -10.19
N LEU A 121 1.33 12.88 -9.41
CA LEU A 121 0.21 12.08 -9.87
C LEU A 121 -1.05 12.55 -9.16
N SER A 122 -2.12 12.82 -9.91
CA SER A 122 -3.48 12.86 -9.37
C SER A 122 -4.30 11.76 -10.00
N GLY A 123 -5.15 11.12 -9.19
CA GLY A 123 -5.81 9.90 -9.55
C GLY A 123 -7.21 9.79 -8.97
N LYS A 124 -8.07 9.16 -9.74
CA LYS A 124 -9.40 8.71 -9.34
C LYS A 124 -9.51 7.24 -9.69
N ALA A 125 -9.72 6.40 -8.67
CA ALA A 125 -9.94 4.97 -8.85
C ALA A 125 -11.37 4.60 -8.45
N ILE A 126 -12.11 3.94 -9.34
CA ILE A 126 -13.40 3.32 -9.05
C ILE A 126 -13.19 1.81 -9.03
N ILE A 127 -13.53 1.19 -7.90
CA ILE A 127 -13.37 -0.24 -7.65
C ILE A 127 -14.76 -0.84 -7.51
N ARG A 128 -15.15 -1.74 -8.42
CA ARG A 128 -16.39 -2.50 -8.30
C ARG A 128 -16.12 -3.89 -7.79
N LEU A 129 -16.86 -4.31 -6.77
CA LEU A 129 -16.66 -5.59 -6.13
C LEU A 129 -17.97 -6.16 -5.57
N ASN A 130 -17.99 -7.47 -5.34
CA ASN A 130 -19.11 -8.16 -4.72
C ASN A 130 -18.71 -8.69 -3.36
N SER A 131 -19.55 -8.46 -2.35
CA SER A 131 -19.35 -9.06 -1.02
C SER A 131 -19.56 -10.58 -1.08
N LYS A 132 -18.71 -11.34 -0.39
CA LYS A 132 -18.84 -12.81 -0.22
C LYS A 132 -19.33 -13.21 1.16
N VAL A 133 -19.43 -12.24 2.07
CA VAL A 133 -19.79 -12.42 3.47
C VAL A 133 -21.14 -11.77 3.77
N MET A 134 -21.78 -12.15 4.88
CA MET A 134 -23.10 -11.64 5.23
C MET A 134 -23.09 -10.15 5.61
N SER A 135 -21.99 -9.66 6.17
CA SER A 135 -21.73 -8.25 6.49
C SER A 135 -20.28 -7.96 6.17
N LEU A 136 -20.02 -7.04 5.25
CA LEU A 136 -18.67 -6.61 4.91
C LEU A 136 -18.39 -5.24 5.56
N ASP A 137 -17.82 -5.24 6.76
CA ASP A 137 -17.64 -3.99 7.52
C ASP A 137 -16.50 -3.12 6.97
N GLY A 138 -15.53 -3.75 6.29
CA GLY A 138 -14.42 -3.03 5.67
C GLY A 138 -13.62 -3.87 4.69
N ILE A 139 -12.78 -3.19 3.92
CA ILE A 139 -11.92 -3.78 2.91
C ILE A 139 -10.52 -3.19 2.97
N LYS A 140 -9.51 -4.00 2.63
CA LYS A 140 -8.11 -3.63 2.64
C LYS A 140 -7.56 -3.59 1.21
N PHE A 141 -6.80 -2.55 0.88
CA PHE A 141 -6.05 -2.41 -0.37
C PHE A 141 -4.57 -2.08 -0.10
N LYS A 142 -3.69 -2.49 -1.00
CA LYS A 142 -2.31 -1.99 -1.06
C LYS A 142 -2.29 -0.61 -1.69
N PHE A 143 -1.62 0.34 -1.05
CA PHE A 143 -1.59 1.74 -1.49
C PHE A 143 -0.31 2.45 -1.04
N ASN A 144 0.30 3.22 -1.94
CA ASN A 144 1.56 3.90 -1.67
C ASN A 144 1.36 5.10 -0.72
N PRO A 145 2.08 5.18 0.42
CA PRO A 145 1.94 6.29 1.38
C PRO A 145 2.44 7.64 0.86
N ALA A 146 3.13 7.68 -0.29
CA ALA A 146 3.49 8.94 -0.95
C ALA A 146 2.30 9.61 -1.68
N LEU A 147 1.18 8.88 -1.82
CA LEU A 147 -0.08 9.39 -2.35
C LEU A 147 -1.01 9.67 -1.17
N GLU A 148 -1.47 10.92 -1.07
CA GLU A 148 -2.47 11.37 -0.12
C GLU A 148 -3.85 11.01 -0.64
N ILE A 149 -4.67 10.37 0.20
CA ILE A 149 -6.08 10.13 -0.09
C ILE A 149 -6.85 11.40 0.27
N LEU A 150 -7.51 11.99 -0.72
CA LEU A 150 -8.34 13.17 -0.51
C LEU A 150 -9.69 12.77 0.06
N ARG A 151 -10.36 11.81 -0.58
CA ARG A 151 -11.71 11.35 -0.24
C ARG A 151 -11.95 9.94 -0.74
N ILE A 152 -12.83 9.23 -0.05
CA ILE A 152 -13.33 7.92 -0.45
C ILE A 152 -14.86 7.96 -0.37
N TYR A 153 -15.54 7.52 -1.43
CA TYR A 153 -16.99 7.44 -1.48
C TYR A 153 -17.48 6.03 -1.75
N ASP A 154 -18.66 5.69 -1.24
CA ASP A 154 -19.39 4.49 -1.63
C ASP A 154 -20.32 4.72 -2.85
N SER A 155 -21.10 3.69 -3.18
CA SER A 155 -22.10 3.71 -4.26
C SER A 155 -23.15 4.82 -4.10
N GLU A 156 -23.47 5.23 -2.86
CA GLU A 156 -24.45 6.26 -2.53
C GLU A 156 -23.81 7.66 -2.38
N LYS A 157 -22.53 7.81 -2.69
CA LYS A 157 -21.75 9.05 -2.52
C LYS A 157 -21.62 9.50 -1.06
N ARG A 158 -21.70 8.56 -0.12
CA ARG A 158 -21.38 8.81 1.28
C ARG A 158 -19.88 8.70 1.47
N GLU A 159 -19.30 9.65 2.21
CA GLU A 159 -17.87 9.64 2.49
C GLU A 159 -17.54 8.52 3.48
N LEU A 160 -16.59 7.66 3.11
CA LEU A 160 -16.18 6.51 3.89
C LEU A 160 -15.00 6.86 4.80
N PHE A 161 -15.05 6.32 6.01
CA PHE A 161 -13.92 6.35 6.93
C PHE A 161 -12.83 5.40 6.43
N TYR A 162 -11.57 5.81 6.61
CA TYR A 162 -10.43 4.95 6.32
C TYR A 162 -9.30 5.12 7.35
N THR A 163 -8.44 4.11 7.40
CA THR A 163 -7.16 4.16 8.09
C THR A 163 -6.03 3.71 7.17
N GLN A 164 -4.82 4.22 7.37
CA GLN A 164 -3.68 3.91 6.52
C GLN A 164 -2.52 3.35 7.34
N ASP A 165 -2.08 2.14 7.01
CA ASP A 165 -0.81 1.58 7.48
C ASP A 165 0.29 1.98 6.49
N ARG A 166 0.99 3.08 6.79
CA ARG A 166 2.02 3.63 5.89
C ARG A 166 3.21 2.68 5.71
N PHE A 167 3.54 1.93 6.77
CA PHE A 167 4.67 1.01 6.79
C PHE A 167 4.42 -0.20 5.90
N ARG A 168 3.27 -0.87 6.07
CA ARG A 168 2.87 -2.04 5.28
C ARG A 168 2.25 -1.67 3.93
N LYS A 169 2.12 -0.36 3.64
CA LYS A 169 1.53 0.22 2.43
C LYS A 169 0.10 -0.29 2.23
N PHE A 170 -0.70 -0.28 3.30
CA PHE A 170 -2.12 -0.66 3.26
C PHE A 170 -3.02 0.53 3.56
N VAL A 171 -4.20 0.52 2.94
CA VAL A 171 -5.35 1.33 3.33
C VAL A 171 -6.51 0.41 3.67
N TYR A 172 -7.16 0.69 4.79
CA TYR A 172 -8.37 0.02 5.26
C TYR A 172 -9.54 0.99 5.11
N ILE A 173 -10.57 0.58 4.39
CA ILE A 173 -11.76 1.39 4.11
C ILE A 173 -12.94 0.72 4.82
N TYR A 174 -13.73 1.50 5.55
CA TYR A 174 -14.82 1.01 6.37
C TYR A 174 -16.16 1.48 5.80
N PHE A 175 -17.11 0.58 5.68
CA PHE A 175 -18.43 0.89 5.14
C PHE A 175 -19.33 1.46 6.23
N VAL A 176 -20.05 2.54 5.91
CA VAL A 176 -21.09 3.10 6.79
C VAL A 176 -22.25 2.11 6.91
N GLU A 177 -22.64 1.50 5.79
CA GLU A 177 -23.60 0.41 5.73
C GLU A 177 -22.94 -0.81 5.08
N PRO A 178 -22.62 -1.86 5.87
CA PRO A 178 -21.96 -3.05 5.36
C PRO A 178 -22.82 -3.77 4.31
N PRO A 179 -22.30 -4.02 3.08
CA PRO A 179 -23.05 -4.74 2.07
C PRO A 179 -23.20 -6.22 2.41
N SER A 180 -24.37 -6.75 2.05
CA SER A 180 -24.74 -8.15 2.24
C SER A 180 -24.09 -9.09 1.23
N LYS A 181 -24.13 -10.39 1.49
CA LYS A 181 -23.54 -11.40 0.60
C LYS A 181 -24.13 -11.33 -0.81
N GLY A 182 -23.26 -11.20 -1.81
CA GLY A 182 -23.61 -11.13 -3.22
C GLY A 182 -23.93 -9.73 -3.74
N GLU A 183 -24.08 -8.75 -2.84
CA GLU A 183 -24.31 -7.36 -3.21
C GLU A 183 -23.09 -6.77 -3.92
N GLU A 184 -23.35 -6.07 -5.02
CA GLU A 184 -22.33 -5.34 -5.79
C GLU A 184 -22.23 -3.92 -5.26
N ILE A 185 -21.01 -3.51 -4.94
CA ILE A 185 -20.70 -2.16 -4.43
C ILE A 185 -19.57 -1.54 -5.23
N SER A 186 -19.55 -0.20 -5.22
CA SER A 186 -18.50 0.60 -5.81
C SER A 186 -17.85 1.49 -4.75
N ILE A 187 -16.53 1.57 -4.81
CA ILE A 187 -15.72 2.49 -3.99
C ILE A 187 -15.01 3.44 -4.94
N GLU A 188 -15.14 4.74 -4.70
CA GLU A 188 -14.47 5.79 -5.48
C GLU A 188 -13.43 6.48 -4.60
N VAL A 189 -12.17 6.37 -4.98
CA VAL A 189 -11.01 6.89 -4.24
C VAL A 189 -10.37 8.03 -5.03
N PHE A 190 -10.28 9.21 -4.43
CA PHE A 190 -9.56 10.37 -4.96
C PHE A 190 -8.24 10.52 -4.23
N TYR A 191 -7.14 10.65 -4.96
CA TYR A 191 -5.81 10.71 -4.36
C TYR A 191 -4.85 11.53 -5.22
N ARG A 192 -3.80 12.06 -4.59
CA ARG A 192 -2.74 12.78 -5.29
C ARG A 192 -1.44 12.73 -4.50
N GLY A 193 -0.31 12.93 -5.17
CA GLY A 193 0.97 13.00 -4.48
C GLY A 193 2.15 12.89 -5.42
N LYS A 194 3.33 12.69 -4.86
CA LYS A 194 4.56 12.49 -5.63
C LYS A 194 4.96 11.03 -5.55
N ILE A 195 5.05 10.35 -6.69
CA ILE A 195 5.41 8.94 -6.74
C ILE A 195 6.59 8.72 -7.66
N ILE A 196 7.74 8.43 -7.05
CA ILE A 196 8.96 8.09 -7.78
C ILE A 196 8.84 6.63 -8.22
N PRO A 197 9.07 6.30 -9.50
CA PRO A 197 9.00 4.93 -9.96
C PRO A 197 10.08 4.09 -9.24
N PRO A 198 9.74 2.87 -8.78
CA PRO A 198 10.71 2.02 -8.13
C PRO A 198 11.84 1.66 -9.10
N TRP A 199 13.02 1.42 -8.54
CA TRP A 199 14.16 0.96 -9.33
C TRP A 199 13.81 -0.39 -9.95
N GLN A 200 14.12 -0.53 -11.23
CA GLN A 200 13.88 -1.78 -11.96
C GLN A 200 14.89 -2.82 -11.48
N THR A 201 14.54 -3.62 -10.48
CA THR A 201 15.26 -4.86 -10.17
C THR A 201 14.88 -5.87 -11.23
N ALA A 202 15.78 -6.15 -12.16
CA ALA A 202 15.65 -7.31 -13.01
C ALA A 202 15.83 -8.56 -12.14
N ASP A 203 14.73 -9.23 -11.78
CA ASP A 203 14.76 -10.59 -11.20
C ASP A 203 15.09 -11.63 -12.28
N VAL A 204 16.17 -11.37 -13.02
CA VAL A 204 16.79 -12.32 -13.94
C VAL A 204 18.24 -12.37 -13.52
N ILE A 205 18.65 -13.51 -12.95
CA ILE A 205 20.06 -13.90 -12.97
C ILE A 205 20.43 -13.87 -14.44
N ALA A 206 21.19 -12.85 -14.86
CA ALA A 206 21.77 -12.77 -16.18
C ALA A 206 22.76 -13.92 -16.33
N GLY A 207 22.25 -15.12 -16.62
CA GLY A 207 23.01 -16.13 -17.33
C GLY A 207 23.41 -15.54 -18.68
N PRO A 208 24.54 -15.96 -19.26
CA PRO A 208 25.05 -15.38 -20.48
C PRO A 208 24.11 -15.73 -21.65
N GLN A 209 23.07 -14.93 -21.86
CA GLN A 209 22.39 -14.85 -23.13
C GLN A 209 23.28 -14.01 -24.04
N VAL A 210 24.12 -14.72 -24.79
CA VAL A 210 24.73 -14.19 -26.00
C VAL A 210 23.59 -13.83 -26.95
N ILE A 211 23.13 -12.59 -26.88
CA ILE A 211 22.53 -11.88 -28.01
C ILE A 211 23.54 -10.80 -28.35
N ASP A 212 24.65 -11.25 -28.94
CA ASP A 212 25.50 -10.38 -29.71
C ASP A 212 24.67 -9.90 -30.92
N ASP A 213 24.71 -8.60 -31.18
CA ASP A 213 24.29 -7.94 -32.44
C ASP A 213 22.89 -7.30 -32.61
N LEU A 214 22.21 -6.85 -31.55
CA LEU A 214 21.10 -5.87 -31.71
C LEU A 214 21.15 -4.63 -30.81
N PHE A 215 22.06 -4.55 -29.85
CA PHE A 215 22.29 -3.31 -29.09
C PHE A 215 23.21 -2.37 -29.86
N THR A 216 22.68 -1.84 -30.95
CA THR A 216 23.16 -0.57 -31.49
C THR A 216 23.20 0.40 -30.31
N LYS A 217 24.40 0.94 -30.03
CA LYS A 217 24.71 2.01 -29.07
C LYS A 217 23.85 3.25 -29.35
N THR A 218 22.58 3.15 -29.04
CA THR A 218 21.66 4.29 -29.04
C THR A 218 21.67 4.77 -27.59
N PRO A 219 22.22 5.96 -27.28
CA PRO A 219 22.01 6.52 -25.95
C PRO A 219 20.51 6.54 -25.71
N ILE A 220 20.07 6.13 -24.51
CA ILE A 220 18.67 6.23 -24.08
C ILE A 220 18.30 7.71 -24.19
N ARG A 221 17.68 8.08 -25.30
CA ARG A 221 17.44 9.48 -25.68
C ARG A 221 16.19 10.05 -25.01
N TYR A 222 15.49 9.24 -24.23
CA TYR A 222 14.18 9.51 -23.68
C TYR A 222 14.18 9.23 -22.18
N GLU A 223 13.67 10.18 -21.40
CA GLU A 223 13.34 9.95 -19.99
C GLU A 223 12.12 9.03 -19.92
N SER A 224 12.33 7.77 -19.57
CA SER A 224 11.28 6.76 -19.46
C SER A 224 11.01 6.38 -18.01
N TYR A 225 9.73 6.37 -17.63
CA TYR A 225 9.28 5.99 -16.28
C TYR A 225 8.34 4.79 -16.37
N LEU A 226 8.61 3.75 -15.57
CA LEU A 226 7.80 2.54 -15.54
C LEU A 226 7.14 2.39 -14.17
N TYR A 227 5.81 2.40 -14.19
CA TYR A 227 4.95 2.16 -13.03
C TYR A 227 4.25 0.82 -13.19
N THR A 228 4.70 -0.18 -12.44
CA THR A 228 4.02 -1.48 -12.33
C THR A 228 3.13 -1.50 -11.10
N GLN A 229 2.38 -2.59 -10.90
CA GLN A 229 1.55 -2.79 -9.71
C GLN A 229 2.36 -2.71 -8.39
N SER A 230 3.66 -3.04 -8.40
CA SER A 230 4.51 -3.00 -7.20
C SER A 230 4.76 -1.59 -6.66
N ALA A 231 4.53 -0.55 -7.48
CA ALA A 231 4.62 0.83 -7.03
C ALA A 231 3.37 1.27 -6.24
N TYR A 232 2.30 0.46 -6.23
CA TYR A 232 1.03 0.73 -5.54
C TYR A 232 0.45 2.12 -5.85
N TRP A 233 0.55 2.53 -7.12
CA TRP A 233 0.12 3.84 -7.63
C TRP A 233 -1.40 4.01 -7.72
N TYR A 234 -2.15 2.95 -7.46
CA TYR A 234 -3.60 2.91 -7.27
C TYR A 234 -3.91 1.98 -6.09
N PRO A 235 -5.13 2.02 -5.51
CA PRO A 235 -5.54 1.06 -4.47
C PRO A 235 -5.61 -0.35 -5.06
N SER A 236 -4.55 -1.12 -4.92
CA SER A 236 -4.40 -2.46 -5.48
C SER A 236 -5.01 -3.50 -4.54
N PRO A 237 -5.61 -4.59 -5.05
CA PRO A 237 -5.97 -5.70 -4.20
C PRO A 237 -4.74 -6.22 -3.43
N PRO A 238 -4.92 -6.72 -2.19
CA PRO A 238 -3.83 -7.22 -1.36
C PRO A 238 -3.35 -8.62 -1.76
N ASN A 239 -4.20 -9.39 -2.44
CA ASN A 239 -3.94 -10.73 -2.93
C ASN A 239 -4.02 -10.73 -4.46
N ASP A 240 -3.34 -11.67 -5.11
CA ASP A 240 -3.41 -11.82 -6.56
C ASP A 240 -4.84 -12.14 -6.99
N ASP A 241 -5.34 -11.32 -7.90
CA ASP A 241 -6.68 -11.44 -8.44
C ASP A 241 -6.73 -10.97 -9.89
N TYR A 242 -7.63 -11.56 -10.66
CA TYR A 242 -7.81 -11.25 -12.08
C TYR A 242 -9.07 -10.43 -12.26
N PHE A 243 -8.90 -9.21 -12.76
CA PHE A 243 -10.00 -8.28 -13.01
C PHE A 243 -9.77 -7.53 -14.32
N GLN A 244 -10.85 -7.01 -14.89
CA GLN A 244 -10.77 -6.09 -16.03
C GLN A 244 -10.54 -4.67 -15.53
N ALA A 245 -9.76 -3.89 -16.27
CA ALA A 245 -9.49 -2.49 -15.95
C ALA A 245 -9.72 -1.60 -17.17
N ARG A 246 -10.34 -0.44 -16.93
CA ARG A 246 -10.33 0.70 -17.87
C ARG A 246 -9.34 1.73 -17.33
N LEU A 247 -8.36 2.10 -18.14
CA LEU A 247 -7.38 3.12 -17.81
C LEU A 247 -7.61 4.36 -18.67
N LYS A 248 -7.66 5.53 -18.04
CA LYS A 248 -7.59 6.84 -18.70
C LYS A 248 -6.37 7.56 -18.16
N ILE A 249 -5.39 7.80 -19.01
CA ILE A 249 -4.12 8.43 -18.60
C ILE A 249 -3.95 9.74 -19.34
N ILE A 250 -3.76 10.80 -18.58
CA ILE A 250 -3.50 12.16 -19.05
C ILE A 250 -2.04 12.47 -18.76
N CYS A 251 -1.28 12.80 -19.80
CA CYS A 251 0.13 13.18 -19.73
C CYS A 251 0.38 14.43 -20.58
N PRO A 252 1.47 15.18 -20.33
CA PRO A 252 1.81 16.34 -21.16
C PRO A 252 2.06 15.94 -22.62
N PRO A 253 1.91 16.87 -23.58
CA PRO A 253 1.98 16.57 -25.02
C PRO A 253 3.35 16.03 -25.48
N ASP A 254 4.42 16.35 -24.74
CA ASP A 254 5.78 15.90 -25.04
C ASP A 254 6.03 14.44 -24.61
N TYR A 255 5.08 13.81 -23.91
CA TYR A 255 5.17 12.44 -23.42
C TYR A 255 4.20 11.52 -24.15
N THR A 256 4.60 10.25 -24.25
CA THR A 256 3.74 9.17 -24.74
C THR A 256 3.53 8.16 -23.61
N CYS A 257 2.27 7.81 -23.37
CA CYS A 257 1.92 6.76 -22.41
C CYS A 257 1.78 5.40 -23.12
N VAL A 258 2.33 4.36 -22.51
CA VAL A 258 2.16 2.96 -22.92
C VAL A 258 1.58 2.20 -21.74
N ALA A 259 0.50 1.47 -21.96
CA ALA A 259 -0.18 0.66 -20.96
C ALA A 259 -0.61 -0.68 -21.59
N ASN A 260 -0.95 -1.64 -20.72
CA ASN A 260 -1.54 -2.91 -21.13
C ASN A 260 -2.98 -2.73 -21.61
N GLY A 261 -3.42 -3.63 -22.51
CA GLY A 261 -4.79 -3.65 -23.04
C GLY A 261 -4.90 -3.01 -24.43
N LYS A 262 -6.14 -2.78 -24.86
CA LYS A 262 -6.46 -2.19 -26.18
C LYS A 262 -6.71 -0.70 -26.02
N MET A 263 -6.01 0.14 -26.79
CA MET A 263 -6.31 1.57 -26.88
C MET A 263 -7.70 1.76 -27.52
N ILE A 264 -8.64 2.31 -26.76
CA ILE A 264 -10.03 2.53 -27.20
C ILE A 264 -10.28 3.97 -27.63
N GLU A 265 -9.53 4.93 -27.09
CA GLU A 265 -9.75 6.36 -27.31
C GLU A 265 -8.42 7.11 -27.13
N LYS A 266 -8.19 8.15 -27.93
CA LYS A 266 -7.11 9.12 -27.77
C LYS A 266 -7.65 10.51 -28.09
N SER A 267 -7.52 11.43 -27.14
CA SER A 267 -7.94 12.82 -27.27
C SER A 267 -6.85 13.76 -26.80
N THR A 268 -6.92 15.02 -27.23
CA THR A 268 -6.05 16.10 -26.78
C THR A 268 -6.92 17.17 -26.13
N PHE A 269 -6.56 17.59 -24.92
CA PHE A 269 -7.29 18.61 -24.18
C PHE A 269 -6.52 19.92 -24.23
N ASN A 270 -7.12 20.95 -24.83
CA ASN A 270 -6.58 22.31 -24.81
C ASN A 270 -7.18 23.07 -23.61
N GLY A 271 -6.69 22.82 -22.39
CA GLY A 271 -7.11 23.56 -21.18
C GLY A 271 -7.24 22.71 -19.92
N MET A 272 -6.88 23.29 -18.77
CA MET A 272 -6.77 22.65 -17.46
C MET A 272 -8.14 22.39 -16.80
N GLU A 273 -8.59 21.14 -16.78
CA GLU A 273 -9.33 20.61 -15.63
C GLU A 273 -8.43 19.58 -14.95
N ARG A 274 -7.77 20.02 -13.87
CA ARG A 274 -7.07 19.13 -12.95
C ARG A 274 -8.13 18.44 -12.10
N VAL A 275 -8.21 17.11 -12.18
CA VAL A 275 -8.98 16.26 -11.26
C VAL A 275 -8.30 16.25 -9.90
#